data_AF-A0A535Y8Z7-F1
#
_entry.id   AF-A0A535Y8Z7-F1
#
_cell.length_a   1.000
_cell.length_b   1.000
_cell.length_c   1.000
_cell.angle_alpha   90.00
_cell.angle_beta   90.00
_cell.angle_gamma   90.00
#
_symmetry.space_group_name_H-M   'P 1'
#
loop_
_entity.id
_entity.type
_entity.pdbx_description
1 polymer ?
#
loop_
_entity_poly.entity_id
_entity_poly.type
_entity_poly.pdbx_seq_one_letter_code
_entity_poly.pdbx_strand_id
1 'polypeptide(L)'
;AVDYFFRMLSDELVPMARVTIEFLAEAAKSERIKERQQRRCESIRQFLQWLLTEAQQRGDVRSDVDVAAAAELMFALNEGILLLTVAGLRKVDLEALKPAYVSLLDRGLSNPGNPMFLPPEAAAAASRNGTHSTGGSL
;
A
#
# COMPACT_ATOMS: atom_id res chain seq x y z
N ALA A 1 2.73 11.92 4.12
CA ALA A 1 1.62 11.15 3.53
C ALA A 1 1.02 10.17 4.54
N VAL A 2 1.82 9.29 5.15
CA VAL A 2 1.34 8.32 6.16
C VAL A 2 0.65 8.98 7.35
N ASP A 3 1.22 10.04 7.93
CA ASP A 3 0.60 10.76 9.05
C ASP A 3 -0.79 11.31 8.71
N TYR A 4 -0.93 11.87 7.51
CA TYR A 4 -2.21 12.39 7.03
C TYR A 4 -3.24 11.28 6.88
N PHE A 5 -2.86 10.13 6.30
CA PHE A 5 -3.74 8.98 6.17
C PHE A 5 -4.23 8.47 7.54
N PHE A 6 -3.32 8.25 8.50
CA PHE A 6 -3.71 7.78 9.83
C PHE A 6 -4.51 8.82 10.62
N ARG A 7 -4.24 10.12 10.44
CA ARG A 7 -5.05 11.20 11.01
C ARG A 7 -6.49 11.16 10.48
N MET A 8 -6.69 10.93 9.19
CA MET A 8 -8.03 10.82 8.58
C MET A 8 -8.88 9.66 9.14
N LEU A 9 -8.23 8.72 9.82
CA LEU A 9 -8.87 7.56 10.44
C LEU A 9 -9.10 7.73 11.95
N SER A 10 -8.73 8.86 12.54
CA SER A 10 -9.01 9.15 13.95
C SER A 10 -10.51 9.12 14.23
N ASP A 11 -10.90 8.79 15.46
CA ASP A 11 -12.32 8.62 15.84
C ASP A 11 -13.19 9.84 15.50
N GLU A 12 -12.62 11.05 15.56
CA GLU A 12 -13.26 12.29 15.15
C GLU A 12 -13.60 12.34 13.65
N LEU A 13 -12.73 11.77 12.80
CA LEU A 13 -12.85 11.82 11.34
C LEU A 13 -13.40 10.54 10.71
N VAL A 14 -13.55 9.45 11.48
CA VAL A 14 -14.20 8.20 11.03
C VAL A 14 -15.56 8.45 10.35
N PRO A 15 -16.46 9.32 10.87
CA PRO A 15 -17.72 9.60 10.18
C PRO A 15 -17.54 10.16 8.77
N MET A 16 -16.49 10.95 8.54
CA MET A 16 -16.17 11.48 7.21
C MET A 16 -15.56 10.40 6.30
N ALA A 17 -14.67 9.58 6.85
CA ALA A 17 -14.10 8.42 6.17
C ALA A 17 -15.18 7.41 5.72
N ARG A 18 -16.24 7.24 6.53
CA ARG A 18 -17.37 6.35 6.22
C ARG A 18 -18.10 6.68 4.92
N VAL A 19 -18.25 7.96 4.61
CA VAL A 19 -18.88 8.42 3.35
C VAL A 19 -18.20 7.82 2.13
N THR A 20 -16.88 7.63 2.18
CA THR A 20 -16.12 6.99 1.09
C THR A 20 -16.57 5.55 0.85
N ILE A 21 -16.76 4.78 1.91
CA ILE A 21 -17.20 3.38 1.84
C ILE A 21 -18.65 3.30 1.34
N GLU A 22 -19.51 4.21 1.77
CA GLU A 22 -20.90 4.28 1.32
C GLU A 22 -20.97 4.54 -0.19
N PHE A 23 -20.16 5.48 -0.72
CA PHE A 23 -20.10 5.68 -2.17
C PHE A 23 -19.53 4.49 -2.93
N LEU A 24 -18.57 3.74 -2.36
CA LEU A 24 -18.06 2.51 -2.97
C LEU A 24 -19.13 1.42 -3.02
N ALA A 25 -19.91 1.27 -1.95
CA ALA A 25 -21.03 0.33 -1.91
C ALA A 25 -22.11 0.69 -2.94
N GLU A 26 -22.37 1.99 -3.15
CA GLU A 26 -23.32 2.46 -4.15
C GLU A 26 -22.78 2.44 -5.59
N ALA A 27 -21.47 2.41 -5.79
CA ALA A 27 -20.86 2.32 -7.13
C ALA A 27 -21.30 1.05 -7.87
N ALA A 28 -21.56 -0.05 -7.16
CA ALA A 28 -22.07 -1.29 -7.77
C ALA A 28 -23.50 -1.14 -8.35
N LYS A 29 -24.23 -0.09 -7.98
CA LYS A 29 -25.64 0.13 -8.33
C LYS A 29 -25.86 1.32 -9.26
N SER A 30 -24.84 2.15 -9.48
CA SER A 30 -24.95 3.38 -10.26
C SER A 30 -23.69 3.65 -11.07
N GLU A 31 -23.80 3.63 -12.40
CA GLU A 31 -22.68 3.94 -13.31
C GLU A 31 -22.10 5.34 -13.08
N ARG A 32 -22.95 6.34 -12.81
CA ARG A 32 -22.50 7.70 -12.47
C ARG A 32 -21.63 7.73 -11.20
N ILE A 33 -22.01 6.96 -10.18
CA ILE A 33 -21.23 6.88 -8.93
C ILE A 33 -19.95 6.08 -9.17
N LYS A 34 -20.02 4.99 -9.93
CA LYS A 34 -18.87 4.18 -10.33
C LYS A 34 -17.82 4.99 -11.08
N GLU A 35 -18.20 5.78 -12.08
CA GLU A 35 -17.28 6.67 -12.81
C GLU A 35 -16.63 7.70 -11.90
N ARG A 36 -17.38 8.24 -10.93
CA ARG A 36 -16.83 9.17 -9.94
C ARG A 36 -15.82 8.47 -9.01
N GLN A 37 -16.14 7.27 -8.53
CA GLN A 37 -15.24 6.49 -7.68
C GLN A 37 -14.00 6.02 -8.44
N GLN A 38 -14.14 5.59 -9.70
CA GLN A 38 -13.01 5.24 -10.57
C GLN A 38 -12.05 6.42 -10.71
N ARG A 39 -12.54 7.63 -10.98
CA ARG A 39 -11.70 8.84 -11.05
C ARG A 39 -11.00 9.13 -9.73
N ARG A 40 -11.70 9.01 -8.59
CA ARG A 40 -11.10 9.17 -7.26
C ARG A 40 -9.97 8.17 -7.03
N CYS A 41 -10.24 6.88 -7.24
CA CYS A 41 -9.26 5.81 -7.05
C CYS A 41 -8.04 6.03 -7.96
N GLU A 42 -8.28 6.41 -9.21
CA GLU A 42 -7.21 6.69 -10.18
C GLU A 42 -6.35 7.88 -9.75
N SER A 43 -6.94 8.97 -9.25
CA SER A 43 -6.16 10.09 -8.70
C SER A 43 -5.27 9.67 -7.52
N ILE A 44 -5.74 8.76 -6.66
CA ILE A 44 -4.95 8.25 -5.53
C ILE A 44 -3.80 7.37 -6.04
N ARG A 45 -4.06 6.48 -7.02
CA ARG A 45 -3.01 5.66 -7.65
C ARG A 45 -1.92 6.52 -8.26
N GLN A 46 -2.31 7.51 -9.05
CA GLN A 46 -1.36 8.43 -9.70
C GLN A 46 -0.54 9.20 -8.66
N PHE A 47 -1.17 9.65 -7.58
CA PHE A 47 -0.46 10.30 -6.48
C PHE A 47 0.57 9.38 -5.81
N LEU A 48 0.22 8.11 -5.53
CA LEU A 48 1.13 7.14 -4.93
C LEU A 48 2.29 6.79 -5.87
N GLN A 49 1.99 6.57 -7.15
CA GLN A 49 2.98 6.29 -8.17
C GLN A 49 3.96 7.46 -8.33
N TRP A 50 3.46 8.69 -8.40
CA TRP A 50 4.28 9.89 -8.43
C TRP A 50 5.18 9.99 -7.19
N LEU A 51 4.61 9.80 -5.99
CA LEU A 51 5.35 9.88 -4.73
C LEU A 51 6.52 8.88 -4.68
N LEU A 52 6.27 7.63 -5.08
CA LEU A 52 7.28 6.57 -5.11
C LEU A 52 8.32 6.80 -6.20
N THR A 53 7.92 7.34 -7.35
CA THR A 53 8.85 7.70 -8.44
C THR A 53 9.83 8.79 -7.99
N GLU A 54 9.32 9.84 -7.36
CA GLU A 54 10.14 10.91 -6.77
C GLU A 54 11.11 10.38 -5.71
N ALA A 55 10.63 9.50 -4.83
CA ALA A 55 11.46 8.90 -3.79
C ALA A 55 12.55 7.99 -4.38
N GLN A 56 12.24 7.25 -5.45
CA GLN A 56 13.22 6.43 -6.16
C GLN A 56 14.30 7.28 -6.85
N GLN A 57 13.92 8.40 -7.46
CA GLN A 57 14.87 9.34 -8.08
C GLN A 57 15.84 9.98 -7.06
N ARG A 58 15.40 10.13 -5.81
CA ARG A 58 16.22 10.66 -4.70
C ARG A 58 17.08 9.60 -4.02
N GLY A 59 16.86 8.31 -4.33
CA GLY A 59 17.54 7.19 -3.69
C GLY A 59 16.93 6.74 -2.36
N ASP A 60 15.77 7.29 -1.97
CA ASP A 60 15.05 6.88 -0.75
C ASP A 60 14.37 5.50 -0.93
N VAL A 61 13.95 5.22 -2.18
CA VAL A 61 13.42 3.93 -2.62
C VAL A 61 14.43 3.28 -3.56
N ARG A 62 14.62 1.96 -3.44
CA ARG A 62 15.56 1.24 -4.31
C ARG A 62 15.17 1.34 -5.78
N SER A 63 16.18 1.37 -6.65
CA SER A 63 16.01 1.49 -8.10
C SER A 63 15.38 0.26 -8.78
N ASP A 64 15.36 -0.88 -8.10
CA ASP A 64 14.82 -2.16 -8.60
C ASP A 64 13.35 -2.40 -8.23
N VAL A 65 12.74 -1.48 -7.47
CA VAL A 65 11.33 -1.54 -7.09
C VAL A 65 10.45 -1.23 -8.30
N ASP A 66 9.49 -2.13 -8.57
CA ASP A 66 8.34 -1.87 -9.44
C ASP A 66 7.40 -0.87 -8.76
N VAL A 67 7.54 0.39 -9.16
CA VAL A 67 6.78 1.50 -8.59
C VAL A 67 5.28 1.36 -8.80
N ALA A 68 4.85 0.81 -9.94
CA ALA A 68 3.42 0.65 -10.24
C ALA A 68 2.80 -0.42 -9.34
N ALA A 69 3.47 -1.58 -9.21
CA ALA A 69 3.02 -2.64 -8.32
C ALA A 69 3.02 -2.20 -6.84
N ALA A 70 4.06 -1.47 -6.43
CA ALA A 70 4.15 -0.92 -5.07
C ALA A 70 3.03 0.09 -4.78
N ALA A 71 2.73 1.00 -5.73
CA ALA A 71 1.64 1.97 -5.59
C ALA A 71 0.28 1.28 -5.46
N GLU A 72 0.00 0.26 -6.29
CA GLU A 72 -1.27 -0.49 -6.24
C GLU A 72 -1.41 -1.24 -4.91
N LEU A 73 -0.34 -1.87 -4.42
CA LEU A 73 -0.38 -2.58 -3.13
C LEU A 73 -0.59 -1.59 -1.97
N MET A 74 0.08 -0.44 -1.99
CA MET A 74 -0.12 0.61 -0.99
C MET A 74 -1.57 1.13 -1.01
N PHE A 75 -2.15 1.33 -2.19
CA PHE A 75 -3.54 1.71 -2.34
C PHE A 75 -4.48 0.68 -1.72
N ALA A 76 -4.30 -0.60 -2.07
CA ALA A 76 -5.12 -1.70 -1.55
C ALA A 76 -5.02 -1.83 -0.02
N LEU A 77 -3.80 -1.70 0.53
CA LEU A 77 -3.56 -1.74 1.97
C LEU A 77 -4.27 -0.57 2.69
N ASN A 78 -4.19 0.63 2.13
CA ASN A 78 -4.87 1.82 2.67
C ASN A 78 -6.40 1.65 2.66
N GLU A 79 -6.97 1.17 1.55
CA GLU A 79 -8.42 0.92 1.46
C GLU A 79 -8.88 -0.19 2.43
N GLY A 80 -8.06 -1.23 2.63
CA GLY A 80 -8.33 -2.28 3.63
C GLY A 80 -8.32 -1.75 5.06
N ILE A 81 -7.33 -0.92 5.41
CA ILE A 81 -7.26 -0.28 6.73
C ILE A 81 -8.45 0.67 6.94
N LEU A 82 -8.80 1.46 5.92
CA LEU A 82 -9.97 2.34 5.94
C LEU A 82 -11.25 1.56 6.19
N LEU A 83 -11.50 0.49 5.42
CA LEU A 83 -12.68 -0.35 5.55
C LEU A 83 -12.82 -0.93 6.96
N LEU A 84 -11.76 -1.58 7.46
CA LEU A 84 -11.78 -2.18 8.80
C LEU A 84 -11.97 -1.13 9.90
N THR A 85 -11.44 0.07 9.70
CA THR A 85 -11.61 1.20 10.63
C THR A 85 -13.06 1.66 10.67
N VAL A 86 -13.62 1.98 9.50
CA VAL A 86 -15.01 2.46 9.37
C VAL A 86 -16.01 1.42 9.87
N ALA A 87 -15.75 0.14 9.62
CA ALA A 87 -16.62 -0.94 10.07
C ALA A 87 -16.51 -1.25 11.58
N GLY A 88 -15.55 -0.65 12.29
CA GLY A 88 -15.29 -0.98 13.70
C GLY A 88 -14.75 -2.40 13.90
N LEU A 89 -14.13 -2.98 12.87
CA LEU A 89 -13.64 -4.37 12.85
C LEU A 89 -12.12 -4.48 13.05
N ARG A 90 -11.43 -3.36 13.28
CA ARG A 90 -10.00 -3.39 13.63
C ARG A 90 -9.81 -4.07 14.99
N LYS A 91 -8.84 -4.97 15.03
CA LYS A 91 -8.38 -5.63 16.28
C LYS A 91 -7.15 -4.94 16.90
N VAL A 92 -6.57 -3.97 16.19
CA VAL A 92 -5.35 -3.26 16.58
C VAL A 92 -5.62 -1.76 16.47
N ASP A 93 -5.17 -1.01 17.48
CA ASP A 93 -5.29 0.44 17.52
C ASP A 93 -4.47 1.13 16.42
N LEU A 94 -4.91 2.31 15.97
CA LEU A 94 -4.23 3.04 14.90
C LEU A 94 -2.82 3.44 15.30
N GLU A 95 -2.63 3.84 16.55
CA GLU A 95 -1.33 4.23 17.10
C GLU A 95 -0.32 3.07 17.05
N ALA A 96 -0.79 1.83 17.24
CA ALA A 96 0.05 0.64 17.13
C ALA A 96 0.21 0.16 15.67
N LEU A 97 -0.80 0.37 14.81
CA LEU A 97 -0.78 -0.04 13.42
C LEU A 97 0.13 0.84 12.56
N LYS A 98 0.21 2.14 12.84
CA LYS A 98 1.04 3.11 12.12
C LYS A 98 2.52 2.74 12.07
N PRO A 99 3.22 2.45 13.19
CA PRO A 99 4.63 2.08 13.13
C PRO A 99 4.86 0.75 12.41
N ALA A 100 3.92 -0.20 12.50
CA ALA A 100 3.97 -1.46 11.75
C ALA A 100 3.84 -1.22 10.24
N TYR A 101 2.91 -0.34 9.83
CA TYR A 101 2.74 0.07 8.45
C TYR A 101 4.00 0.76 7.90
N VAL A 102 4.59 1.70 8.65
CA VAL A 102 5.85 2.35 8.24
C VAL A 102 6.99 1.34 8.13
N SER A 103 7.12 0.43 9.08
CA SER A 103 8.16 -0.61 9.05
C SER A 103 8.00 -1.55 7.87
N LEU A 104 6.76 -1.89 7.48
CA LEU A 104 6.48 -2.68 6.29
C LEU A 104 6.97 -1.96 5.02
N LEU A 105 6.65 -0.68 4.88
CA LEU A 105 7.08 0.12 3.74
C LEU A 105 8.59 0.25 3.69
N ASP A 106 9.24 0.62 4.78
CA ASP A 106 10.69 0.78 4.87
C ASP A 106 11.43 -0.52 4.49
N ARG A 107 11.00 -1.65 5.07
CA ARG A 107 11.57 -2.97 4.75
C ARG A 107 11.31 -3.41 3.32
N GLY A 108 10.19 -3.02 2.71
CA GLY A 108 9.87 -3.40 1.34
C GLY A 108 10.58 -2.53 0.30
N LEU A 109 10.59 -1.21 0.53
CA LEU A 109 11.00 -0.22 -0.45
C LEU A 109 12.50 0.10 -0.39
N SER A 110 13.12 0.03 0.79
CA SER A 110 14.49 0.53 1.00
C SER A 110 15.50 -0.59 1.34
N ASN A 111 15.05 -1.77 1.79
CA ASN A 111 15.95 -2.88 2.15
C ASN A 111 16.46 -3.64 0.90
N PRO A 112 17.78 -3.65 0.60
CA PRO A 112 18.36 -4.23 -0.62
C PRO A 112 18.11 -5.73 -0.82
N GLY A 113 17.87 -6.48 0.27
CA GLY A 113 17.67 -7.93 0.20
C GLY A 113 16.22 -8.39 0.02
N ASN A 114 15.25 -7.46 -0.05
CA ASN A 114 13.83 -7.82 -0.03
C ASN A 114 13.25 -7.94 -1.46
N PRO A 115 12.70 -9.10 -1.86
CA PRO A 115 12.13 -9.29 -3.19
C PRO A 115 10.69 -8.77 -3.35
N MET A 116 10.05 -8.25 -2.29
CA MET A 116 8.61 -7.96 -2.21
C MET A 116 8.04 -7.12 -3.38
N PHE A 117 8.82 -6.18 -3.91
CA PHE A 117 8.39 -5.28 -4.99
C PHE A 117 9.23 -5.40 -6.25
N LEU A 118 9.92 -6.53 -6.44
CA LEU A 118 10.63 -6.75 -7.69
C LEU A 118 9.64 -6.99 -8.84
N PRO A 119 9.96 -6.55 -10.06
CA PRO A 119 9.24 -6.97 -11.25
C PRO A 119 9.17 -8.50 -11.32
N PRO A 120 8.10 -9.09 -11.90
CA PRO A 120 7.91 -10.55 -11.92
C PRO A 120 9.12 -11.34 -12.43
N GLU A 121 9.82 -10.80 -13.43
CA GLU A 121 11.01 -11.41 -14.04
C GLU A 121 12.20 -11.45 -13.07
N ALA A 122 12.41 -10.38 -12.28
CA ALA A 122 13.46 -10.29 -11.28
C ALA A 122 13.12 -11.08 -10.01
N ALA A 123 11.84 -11.11 -9.61
CA ALA A 123 11.37 -11.91 -8.48
C ALA A 123 11.57 -13.42 -8.72
N ALA A 124 11.32 -13.90 -9.94
CA ALA A 124 11.55 -15.28 -10.34
C ALA A 124 13.04 -15.67 -10.27
N ALA A 125 13.95 -14.76 -10.65
CA ALA A 125 15.39 -14.97 -10.55
C ALA A 125 15.89 -14.98 -9.09
N ALA A 126 15.39 -14.06 -8.26
CA ALA A 126 15.74 -13.99 -6.83
C ALA A 126 15.32 -15.25 -6.05
N SER A 127 14.13 -15.80 -6.36
CA SER A 127 13.63 -17.03 -5.74
C SER A 127 14.45 -18.27 -6.14
N ARG A 128 14.91 -18.34 -7.39
CA ARG A 128 15.77 -19.43 -7.88
C ARG A 128 17.16 -19.43 -7.25
N ASN A 129 17.71 -18.26 -6.93
CA ASN A 129 19.02 -18.15 -6.28
C ASN A 129 18.98 -18.43 -4.77
N GLY A 130 17.80 -18.41 -4.13
CA GLY A 130 17.63 -18.68 -2.71
C GLY A 130 17.59 -20.17 -2.32
N THR A 131 17.57 -21.11 -3.29
CA THR A 131 17.43 -22.55 -3.02
C THR A 131 18.74 -23.35 -3.02
N HIS A 132 19.91 -22.71 -3.15
CA HIS A 132 21.21 -23.39 -3.08
C HIS A 132 22.16 -22.75 -2.07
N SER A 133 21.84 -22.85 -0.78
CA SER A 133 22.83 -22.66 0.29
C SER A 133 22.56 -23.54 1.51
N THR A 134 22.42 -24.85 1.30
CA THR A 134 22.76 -25.84 2.33
C THR A 134 23.83 -26.78 1.77
N GLY A 135 25.01 -26.21 1.53
CA GLY A 135 26.25 -26.96 1.38
C GLY A 135 26.71 -27.46 2.74
N GLY A 136 26.25 -28.64 3.14
CA GLY A 136 26.85 -29.41 4.22
C GLY A 136 28.13 -30.09 3.72
N SER A 137 29.28 -29.58 4.14
CA SER A 137 30.55 -30.29 4.13
C SER A 137 31.38 -29.82 5.31
N LEU A 138 31.23 -30.49 6.44
CA LEU A 138 32.20 -31.43 7.02
C LEU A 138 31.62 -31.98 8.34
#